data_AF-A0A2N7L8C6-F1
#
_entry.id   AF-A0A2N7L8C6-F1
#
_cell.length_a   1.000
_cell.length_b   1.000
_cell.length_c   1.000
_cell.angle_alpha   90.00
_cell.angle_beta   90.00
_cell.angle_gamma   90.00
#
_symmetry.space_group_name_H-M   'P 1'
#
loop_
_entity.id
_entity.type
_entity.pdbx_description
1 polymer ?
#
loop_
_entity_poly.entity_id
_entity_poly.type
_entity_poly.pdbx_seq_one_letter_code
_entity_poly.pdbx_strand_id
1 'polypeptide(L)'
;MKKLEQLASQGDPDAQYKLGNVYAQGKGVEQSDEQAVYWYKKAAEQGHASAQYNLGVSFKNGEGVDQCYIKSALWFSKGAEQGETASQCYLGLSYLLGRGIEQSDELGLTWLNKSAEKGNPQAQLCLGMYYLDNKVSDSCCETGVMWLTKAAEQDVSEAQLRLSYCYMQGKGVELSGGKVIYWSEKAAELGNAEAQFFLGIQYASGNFVDKSDDKAAYWCTKASEQGYPKAHYYLGLYYKESDRSHFDNEKSEMYFRRAFEAGEYEAQRYLPHPVLDEHIYPKLDYEKAKLARAAFYALQAEIVKIMDEQKVESGVVYHFTRWSAIESMLPKDLKDREKPKNVLRLYHEDYMNDPNEGKSFINLLRNRSKISVSSKFMMEVLNLHSELSTDEATYITSFTKSRDRLDLWRAYGSDGYGFCLTVSCPEKTQHQWAMNKLETSMDREFDGNKHSFYNVIYDDDRKNKLLNNLLLKLDDIIDLFKNDFDVLNEVRKAVFYIIGEVVYLFKDEQYSSEREVRVFRRLSIDQVSLDETEFGKLYAITAPILFNGVASEIMIGPKVPNKRVVELSLRKRLQLHGFSNTMVTYSKVEYR
;
A
#
# COMPACT_ATOMS: atom_id res chain seq x y z
N MET A 1 -7.62 49.41 -7.39
CA MET A 1 -8.78 48.68 -7.90
C MET A 1 -9.52 49.42 -9.01
N LYS A 2 -10.25 50.52 -8.74
CA LYS A 2 -11.05 51.25 -9.75
C LYS A 2 -10.34 51.57 -11.07
N LYS A 3 -9.08 52.02 -11.03
CA LYS A 3 -8.27 52.29 -12.24
C LYS A 3 -7.96 51.01 -13.05
N LEU A 4 -7.76 49.88 -12.38
CA LEU A 4 -7.50 48.59 -13.01
C LEU A 4 -8.76 48.06 -13.70
N GLU A 5 -9.92 48.16 -13.04
CA GLU A 5 -11.22 47.80 -13.61
C GLU A 5 -11.55 48.64 -14.84
N GLN A 6 -11.27 49.96 -14.77
CA GLN A 6 -11.46 50.86 -15.90
C GLN A 6 -10.61 50.43 -17.10
N LEU A 7 -9.30 50.20 -16.92
CA LEU A 7 -8.42 49.76 -18.00
C LEU A 7 -8.82 48.38 -18.56
N ALA A 8 -9.18 47.44 -17.69
CA ALA A 8 -9.64 46.12 -18.11
C ALA A 8 -10.95 46.18 -18.92
N SER A 9 -11.87 47.08 -18.53
CA SER A 9 -13.13 47.34 -19.25
C SER A 9 -12.90 48.02 -20.61
N GLN A 10 -11.80 48.78 -20.75
CA GLN A 10 -11.38 49.41 -22.01
C GLN A 10 -10.65 48.44 -22.95
N GLY A 11 -10.46 47.18 -22.55
CA GLY A 11 -9.89 46.14 -23.39
C GLY A 11 -8.41 45.87 -23.17
N ASP A 12 -7.73 46.58 -22.25
CA ASP A 12 -6.30 46.42 -22.03
C ASP A 12 -5.96 45.00 -21.51
N PRO A 13 -5.22 44.16 -22.27
CA PRO A 13 -5.01 42.76 -21.93
C PRO A 13 -4.17 42.57 -20.66
N ASP A 14 -3.22 43.47 -20.39
CA ASP A 14 -2.43 43.46 -19.15
C ASP A 14 -3.30 43.74 -17.92
N ALA A 15 -4.19 44.73 -18.01
CA ALA A 15 -5.15 45.06 -16.96
C ALA A 15 -6.15 43.93 -16.74
N GLN A 16 -6.64 43.30 -17.81
CA GLN A 16 -7.51 42.13 -17.71
C GLN A 16 -6.81 40.95 -17.03
N TYR A 17 -5.58 40.62 -17.45
CA TYR A 17 -4.79 39.58 -16.79
C TYR A 17 -4.56 39.87 -15.30
N LYS A 18 -4.14 41.10 -14.96
CA LYS A 18 -3.94 41.53 -13.56
C LYS A 18 -5.24 41.48 -12.76
N LEU A 19 -6.36 41.84 -13.35
CA LEU A 19 -7.67 41.76 -12.71
C LEU A 19 -8.07 40.30 -12.45
N GLY A 20 -7.76 39.39 -13.39
CA GLY A 20 -7.90 37.95 -13.17
C GLY A 20 -7.10 37.46 -11.96
N ASN A 21 -5.83 37.86 -11.84
CA ASN A 21 -4.99 37.53 -10.68
C ASN A 21 -5.55 38.08 -9.36
N VAL A 22 -6.14 39.28 -9.39
CA VAL A 22 -6.76 39.89 -8.20
C VAL A 22 -7.94 39.05 -7.71
N TYR A 23 -8.81 38.60 -8.61
CA TYR A 23 -9.93 37.72 -8.27
C TYR A 23 -9.47 36.31 -7.85
N ALA A 24 -8.48 35.73 -8.51
CA ALA A 24 -7.94 34.42 -8.13
C ALA A 24 -7.32 34.41 -6.73
N GLN A 25 -6.75 35.54 -6.28
CA GLN A 25 -6.04 35.65 -5.00
C GLN A 25 -6.86 36.35 -3.90
N GLY A 26 -8.07 36.84 -4.20
CA GLY A 26 -8.89 37.63 -3.26
C GLY A 26 -8.21 38.92 -2.75
N LYS A 27 -7.32 39.53 -3.56
CA LYS A 27 -6.52 40.68 -3.11
C LYS A 27 -7.32 41.98 -3.17
N GLY A 28 -8.02 42.29 -2.08
CA GLY A 28 -8.85 43.50 -1.96
C GLY A 28 -10.22 43.38 -2.63
N VAL A 29 -10.60 42.17 -3.03
CA VAL A 29 -11.93 41.74 -3.49
C VAL A 29 -12.19 40.34 -2.95
N GLU A 30 -13.44 39.89 -2.97
CA GLU A 30 -13.76 38.48 -2.69
C GLU A 30 -13.12 37.57 -3.75
N GLN A 31 -12.50 36.47 -3.30
CA GLN A 31 -11.89 35.51 -4.21
C GLN A 31 -12.96 34.85 -5.08
N SER A 32 -12.73 34.77 -6.39
CA SER A 32 -13.65 34.14 -7.34
C SER A 32 -12.92 33.61 -8.55
N ASP A 33 -12.86 32.28 -8.67
CA ASP A 33 -12.22 31.61 -9.81
C ASP A 33 -13.00 31.86 -11.11
N GLU A 34 -14.33 31.96 -11.04
CA GLU A 34 -15.18 32.30 -12.19
C GLU A 34 -14.85 33.69 -12.75
N GLN A 35 -14.69 34.69 -11.88
CA GLN A 35 -14.27 36.03 -12.29
C GLN A 35 -12.83 36.04 -12.80
N ALA A 36 -11.93 35.27 -12.17
CA ALA A 36 -10.56 35.13 -12.63
C ALA A 36 -10.50 34.59 -14.06
N VAL A 37 -11.20 33.47 -14.33
CA VAL A 37 -11.35 32.86 -15.65
C VAL A 37 -11.95 33.85 -16.65
N TYR A 38 -13.00 34.57 -16.28
CA TYR A 38 -13.63 35.55 -17.17
C TYR A 38 -12.62 36.56 -17.70
N TRP A 39 -11.80 37.12 -16.81
CA TRP A 39 -10.79 38.10 -17.18
C TRP A 39 -9.57 37.48 -17.88
N TYR A 40 -9.11 36.30 -17.44
CA TYR A 40 -8.08 35.56 -18.16
C TYR A 40 -8.49 35.23 -19.58
N LYS A 41 -9.74 34.80 -19.80
CA LYS A 41 -10.27 34.48 -21.13
C LYS A 41 -10.22 35.69 -22.05
N LYS A 42 -10.67 36.86 -21.61
CA LYS A 42 -10.58 38.09 -22.40
C LYS A 42 -9.14 38.45 -22.77
N ALA A 43 -8.20 38.37 -21.83
CA ALA A 43 -6.79 38.66 -22.10
C ALA A 43 -6.17 37.59 -23.03
N ALA A 44 -6.49 36.32 -22.82
CA ALA A 44 -5.99 35.18 -23.58
C ALA A 44 -6.46 35.19 -25.04
N GLU A 45 -7.71 35.59 -25.28
CA GLU A 45 -8.29 35.79 -26.62
C GLU A 45 -7.59 36.93 -27.39
N GLN A 46 -7.03 37.90 -26.69
CA GLN A 46 -6.18 38.96 -27.25
C GLN A 46 -4.71 38.56 -27.42
N GLY A 47 -4.35 37.31 -27.13
CA GLY A 47 -2.99 36.81 -27.28
C GLY A 47 -2.12 36.93 -26.03
N HIS A 48 -2.62 37.41 -24.89
CA HIS A 48 -1.79 37.58 -23.69
C HIS A 48 -1.27 36.24 -23.15
N ALA A 49 0.04 35.98 -23.28
CA ALA A 49 0.63 34.67 -23.07
C ALA A 49 0.45 34.12 -21.64
N SER A 50 0.66 34.91 -20.59
CA SER A 50 0.42 34.47 -19.20
C SER A 50 -1.06 34.25 -18.88
N ALA A 51 -1.97 34.88 -19.63
CA ALA A 51 -3.40 34.64 -19.45
C ALA A 51 -3.82 33.34 -20.13
N GLN A 52 -3.21 33.00 -21.28
CA GLN A 52 -3.37 31.69 -21.92
C GLN A 52 -2.85 30.57 -21.01
N TYR A 53 -1.71 30.77 -20.36
CA TYR A 53 -1.21 29.86 -19.32
C TYR A 53 -2.25 29.66 -18.19
N ASN A 54 -2.68 30.74 -17.54
CA ASN A 54 -3.62 30.65 -16.40
C ASN A 54 -4.98 30.05 -16.80
N LEU A 55 -5.46 30.35 -18.00
CA LEU A 55 -6.68 29.73 -18.53
C LEU A 55 -6.48 28.23 -18.79
N GLY A 56 -5.30 27.82 -19.28
CA GLY A 56 -4.90 26.43 -19.41
C GLY A 56 -4.90 25.70 -18.06
N VAL A 57 -4.38 26.33 -17.01
CA VAL A 57 -4.43 25.81 -15.63
C VAL A 57 -5.86 25.69 -15.13
N SER A 58 -6.69 26.71 -15.35
CA SER A 58 -8.10 26.71 -14.93
C SER A 58 -8.85 25.51 -15.52
N PHE A 59 -8.69 25.24 -16.82
CA PHE A 59 -9.26 24.04 -17.47
C PHE A 59 -8.63 22.72 -16.99
N LYS A 60 -7.35 22.71 -16.60
CA LYS A 60 -6.69 21.50 -16.08
C LYS A 60 -7.25 21.11 -14.72
N ASN A 61 -7.51 22.09 -13.85
CA ASN A 61 -7.94 21.87 -12.47
C ASN A 61 -9.46 21.90 -12.31
N GLY A 62 -10.20 22.48 -13.25
CA GLY A 62 -11.64 22.72 -13.11
C GLY A 62 -11.96 23.93 -12.21
N GLU A 63 -11.04 24.89 -12.11
CA GLU A 63 -11.18 26.09 -11.28
C GLU A 63 -11.93 27.17 -12.07
N GLY A 64 -13.16 27.51 -11.64
CA GLY A 64 -14.00 28.51 -12.32
C GLY A 64 -14.51 28.12 -13.72
N VAL A 65 -14.21 26.90 -14.17
CA VAL A 65 -14.67 26.27 -15.43
C VAL A 65 -14.75 24.76 -15.25
N ASP A 66 -15.55 24.09 -16.08
CA ASP A 66 -15.50 22.62 -16.15
C ASP A 66 -14.11 22.12 -16.57
N GLN A 67 -13.59 21.12 -15.85
CA GLN A 67 -12.32 20.50 -16.17
C GLN A 67 -12.33 19.93 -17.60
N CYS A 68 -11.32 20.30 -18.39
CA CYS A 68 -11.21 19.87 -19.77
C CYS A 68 -9.74 19.88 -20.25
N TYR A 69 -9.11 18.71 -20.24
CA TYR A 69 -7.72 18.57 -20.68
C TYR A 69 -7.49 18.98 -22.14
N ILE A 70 -8.48 18.79 -23.03
CA ILE A 70 -8.38 19.23 -24.43
C ILE A 70 -8.27 20.76 -24.53
N LYS A 71 -9.14 21.48 -23.82
CA LYS A 71 -9.09 22.96 -23.77
C LYS A 71 -7.83 23.44 -23.06
N SER A 72 -7.44 22.77 -21.97
CA SER A 72 -6.21 23.06 -21.24
C SER A 72 -4.98 23.01 -22.16
N ALA A 73 -4.81 21.90 -22.87
CA ALA A 73 -3.69 21.69 -23.77
C ALA A 73 -3.72 22.67 -24.97
N LEU A 74 -4.90 23.01 -25.51
CA LEU A 74 -5.04 24.05 -26.52
C LEU A 74 -4.52 25.41 -26.06
N TRP A 75 -4.87 25.83 -24.83
CA TRP A 75 -4.42 27.12 -24.29
C TRP A 75 -2.94 27.10 -23.93
N PHE A 76 -2.41 25.99 -23.42
CA PHE A 76 -0.98 25.82 -23.23
C PHE A 76 -0.22 25.86 -24.57
N SER A 77 -0.73 25.27 -25.65
CA SER A 77 -0.12 25.39 -26.99
C SER A 77 0.03 26.84 -27.42
N LYS A 78 -1.03 27.64 -27.29
CA LYS A 78 -0.99 29.07 -27.66
C LYS A 78 0.03 29.85 -26.83
N GLY A 79 0.11 29.61 -25.53
CA GLY A 79 1.11 30.26 -24.67
C GLY A 79 2.54 29.80 -24.99
N ALA A 80 2.71 28.51 -25.25
CA ALA A 80 4.00 27.88 -25.53
C ALA A 80 4.62 28.35 -26.85
N GLU A 81 3.80 28.54 -27.88
CA GLU A 81 4.18 29.10 -29.18
C GLU A 81 4.71 30.53 -29.05
N GLN A 82 4.20 31.29 -28.08
CA GLN A 82 4.68 32.65 -27.76
C GLN A 82 5.91 32.66 -26.84
N GLY A 83 6.44 31.49 -26.48
CA GLY A 83 7.62 31.38 -25.65
C GLY A 83 7.35 31.49 -24.15
N GLU A 84 6.08 31.46 -23.71
CA GLU A 84 5.74 31.42 -22.30
C GLU A 84 6.22 30.09 -21.71
N THR A 85 7.07 30.20 -20.69
CA THR A 85 7.91 29.09 -20.25
C THR A 85 7.13 28.04 -19.46
N ALA A 86 6.16 28.45 -18.63
CA ALA A 86 5.31 27.50 -17.89
C ALA A 86 4.40 26.71 -18.85
N SER A 87 3.89 27.36 -19.91
CA SER A 87 3.04 26.79 -20.95
C SER A 87 3.81 25.77 -21.77
N GLN A 88 5.08 26.05 -22.11
CA GLN A 88 5.97 25.06 -22.71
C GLN A 88 6.14 23.83 -21.81
N CYS A 89 6.32 24.03 -20.50
CA CYS A 89 6.41 22.92 -19.54
C CYS A 89 5.13 22.07 -19.53
N TYR A 90 3.96 22.69 -19.36
CA TYR A 90 2.68 21.98 -19.27
C TYR A 90 2.23 21.37 -20.60
N LEU A 91 2.55 21.98 -21.74
CA LEU A 91 2.33 21.38 -23.04
C LEU A 91 3.22 20.13 -23.20
N GLY A 92 4.48 20.22 -22.81
CA GLY A 92 5.40 19.07 -22.83
C GLY A 92 4.87 17.90 -21.99
N LEU A 93 4.40 18.17 -20.76
CA LEU A 93 3.75 17.18 -19.92
C LEU A 93 2.44 16.63 -20.52
N SER A 94 1.67 17.45 -21.22
CA SER A 94 0.42 17.01 -21.86
C SER A 94 0.70 16.00 -22.97
N TYR A 95 1.75 16.20 -23.76
CA TYR A 95 2.23 15.24 -24.76
C TYR A 95 2.81 13.97 -24.12
N LEU A 96 3.63 14.07 -23.06
CA LEU A 96 4.19 12.88 -22.39
C LEU A 96 3.10 11.99 -21.77
N LEU A 97 2.05 12.59 -21.20
CA LEU A 97 1.00 11.87 -20.49
C LEU A 97 -0.25 11.57 -21.36
N GLY A 98 -0.28 12.04 -22.62
CA GLY A 98 -1.47 11.93 -23.48
C GLY A 98 -2.71 12.65 -22.92
N ARG A 99 -2.53 13.71 -22.13
CA ARG A 99 -3.63 14.42 -21.45
C ARG A 99 -4.19 15.51 -22.35
N GLY A 100 -5.31 15.23 -23.01
CA GLY A 100 -6.01 16.20 -23.86
C GLY A 100 -5.41 16.39 -25.26
N ILE A 101 -4.24 15.79 -25.51
CA ILE A 101 -3.58 15.67 -26.82
C ILE A 101 -3.06 14.24 -26.95
N GLU A 102 -2.91 13.75 -28.18
CA GLU A 102 -2.28 12.46 -28.47
C GLU A 102 -0.88 12.36 -27.85
N GLN A 103 -0.59 11.23 -27.21
CA GLN A 103 0.68 11.02 -26.53
C GLN A 103 1.85 11.02 -27.51
N SER A 104 2.92 11.76 -27.19
CA SER A 104 4.15 11.80 -27.98
C SER A 104 5.34 12.18 -27.11
N ASP A 105 6.25 11.22 -26.90
CA ASP A 105 7.47 11.46 -26.14
C ASP A 105 8.38 12.48 -26.83
N GLU A 106 8.51 12.40 -28.16
CA GLU A 106 9.32 13.32 -28.96
C GLU A 106 8.86 14.78 -28.80
N LEU A 107 7.57 15.04 -28.99
CA LEU A 107 7.01 16.38 -28.84
C LEU A 107 7.04 16.84 -27.39
N GLY A 108 6.77 15.94 -26.44
CA GLY A 108 6.82 16.22 -25.01
C GLY A 108 8.20 16.69 -24.57
N LEU A 109 9.25 15.95 -24.94
CA LEU A 109 10.63 16.30 -24.66
C LEU A 109 11.08 17.56 -25.38
N THR A 110 10.61 17.80 -26.61
CA THR A 110 10.94 19.02 -27.35
C THR A 110 10.45 20.27 -26.60
N TRP A 111 9.21 20.26 -26.13
CA TRP A 111 8.65 21.39 -25.38
C TRP A 111 9.24 21.54 -23.98
N LEU A 112 9.49 20.42 -23.28
CA LEU A 112 10.18 20.45 -21.99
C LEU A 112 11.61 20.99 -22.11
N ASN A 113 12.38 20.59 -23.12
CA ASN A 113 13.73 21.12 -23.34
C ASN A 113 13.70 22.64 -23.57
N LYS A 114 12.80 23.14 -24.44
CA LYS A 114 12.62 24.58 -24.65
C LYS A 114 12.33 25.34 -23.35
N SER A 115 11.51 24.78 -22.48
CA SER A 115 11.18 25.37 -21.17
C SER A 115 12.36 25.31 -20.20
N ALA A 116 13.04 24.16 -20.13
CA ALA A 116 14.15 23.91 -19.22
C ALA A 116 15.41 24.74 -19.56
N GLU A 117 15.68 24.95 -20.85
CA GLU A 117 16.77 25.82 -21.34
C GLU A 117 16.56 27.28 -20.95
N LYS A 118 15.31 27.72 -20.79
CA LYS A 118 14.95 29.04 -20.27
C LYS A 118 14.98 29.14 -18.74
N GLY A 119 15.44 28.09 -18.07
CA GLY A 119 15.60 28.07 -16.62
C GLY A 119 14.37 27.61 -15.85
N ASN A 120 13.35 27.00 -16.49
CA ASN A 120 12.18 26.53 -15.76
C ASN A 120 12.52 25.35 -14.83
N PRO A 121 12.43 25.50 -13.49
CA PRO A 121 12.81 24.44 -12.56
C PRO A 121 11.94 23.18 -12.70
N GLN A 122 10.65 23.34 -12.99
CA GLN A 122 9.73 22.20 -13.13
C GLN A 122 10.05 21.40 -14.40
N ALA A 123 10.30 22.07 -15.53
CA ALA A 123 10.68 21.39 -16.77
C ALA A 123 12.02 20.66 -16.63
N GLN A 124 12.99 21.27 -15.93
CA GLN A 124 14.28 20.65 -15.61
C GLN A 124 14.09 19.40 -14.72
N LEU A 125 13.26 19.48 -13.68
CA LEU A 125 12.89 18.32 -12.85
C LEU A 125 12.26 17.21 -13.70
N CYS A 126 11.28 17.55 -14.53
CA CYS A 126 10.56 16.58 -15.37
C CYS A 126 11.48 15.90 -16.39
N LEU A 127 12.39 16.64 -17.05
CA LEU A 127 13.41 16.05 -17.92
C LEU A 127 14.36 15.13 -17.14
N GLY A 128 14.80 15.60 -15.96
CA GLY A 128 15.67 14.83 -15.08
C GLY A 128 15.06 13.47 -14.73
N MET A 129 13.81 13.46 -14.27
CA MET A 129 13.07 12.23 -13.97
C MET A 129 12.84 11.36 -15.21
N TYR A 130 12.41 11.96 -16.33
CA TYR A 130 12.13 11.22 -17.56
C TYR A 130 13.37 10.43 -18.04
N TYR A 131 14.53 11.06 -18.08
CA TYR A 131 15.76 10.41 -18.54
C TYR A 131 16.26 9.34 -17.57
N LEU A 132 16.03 9.51 -16.26
CA LEU A 132 16.38 8.51 -15.25
C LEU A 132 15.47 7.29 -15.32
N ASP A 133 14.16 7.47 -15.53
CA ASP A 133 13.19 6.37 -15.46
C ASP A 133 13.16 5.52 -16.72
N ASN A 134 13.35 6.12 -17.90
CA ASN A 134 13.27 5.42 -19.18
C ASN A 134 14.55 4.63 -19.57
N LYS A 135 15.59 4.62 -18.72
CA LYS A 135 16.80 3.76 -18.75
C LYS A 135 17.31 3.35 -20.15
N VAL A 136 17.41 4.31 -21.07
CA VAL A 136 17.81 4.00 -22.47
C VAL A 136 19.33 3.74 -22.57
N SER A 137 20.15 4.39 -21.73
CA SER A 137 21.60 4.19 -21.62
C SER A 137 22.19 4.93 -20.39
N ASP A 138 23.46 4.68 -20.08
CA ASP A 138 24.20 5.44 -19.04
C ASP A 138 24.28 6.95 -19.38
N SER A 139 24.48 7.27 -20.66
CA SER A 139 24.49 8.66 -21.15
C SER A 139 23.15 9.39 -20.92
N CYS A 140 22.03 8.66 -20.96
CA CYS A 140 20.73 9.22 -20.59
C CYS A 140 20.66 9.52 -19.10
N CYS A 141 21.21 8.65 -18.23
CA CYS A 141 21.23 8.91 -16.79
C CYS A 141 22.08 10.14 -16.44
N GLU A 142 23.22 10.33 -17.10
CA GLU A 142 24.04 11.54 -16.96
C GLU A 142 23.27 12.80 -17.36
N THR A 143 22.51 12.73 -18.47
CA THR A 143 21.63 13.83 -18.91
C THR A 143 20.53 14.12 -17.89
N GLY A 144 19.96 13.06 -17.30
CA GLY A 144 18.97 13.18 -16.22
C GLY A 144 19.52 13.89 -14.99
N VAL A 145 20.72 13.48 -14.54
CA VAL A 145 21.40 14.13 -13.39
C VAL A 145 21.78 15.58 -13.71
N MET A 146 22.22 15.88 -14.94
CA MET A 146 22.49 17.26 -15.36
C MET A 146 21.26 18.15 -15.17
N TRP A 147 20.09 17.71 -15.64
CA TRP A 147 18.86 18.48 -15.50
C TRP A 147 18.38 18.57 -14.05
N LEU A 148 18.45 17.47 -13.28
CA LEU A 148 18.15 17.51 -11.85
C LEU A 148 19.06 18.47 -11.08
N THR A 149 20.35 18.54 -11.43
CA THR A 149 21.30 19.45 -10.78
C THR A 149 20.89 20.90 -11.00
N LYS A 150 20.53 21.29 -12.23
CA LYS A 150 20.03 22.64 -12.53
C LYS A 150 18.74 22.99 -11.76
N ALA A 151 17.84 22.03 -11.59
CA ALA A 151 16.63 22.24 -10.79
C ALA A 151 16.95 22.31 -9.28
N ALA A 152 17.84 21.45 -8.80
CA ALA A 152 18.26 21.39 -7.41
C ALA A 152 18.99 22.65 -6.93
N GLU A 153 19.77 23.28 -7.82
CA GLU A 153 20.44 24.58 -7.59
C GLU A 153 19.45 25.75 -7.51
N GLN A 154 18.20 25.56 -7.94
CA GLN A 154 17.11 26.53 -7.83
C GLN A 154 16.16 26.21 -6.66
N ASP A 155 16.65 25.49 -5.64
CA ASP A 155 15.90 25.12 -4.43
C ASP A 155 14.62 24.31 -4.71
N VAL A 156 14.61 23.52 -5.80
CA VAL A 156 13.57 22.51 -6.01
C VAL A 156 13.87 21.31 -5.12
N SER A 157 13.21 21.23 -3.96
CA SER A 157 13.43 20.19 -2.97
C SER A 157 13.29 18.76 -3.52
N GLU A 158 12.35 18.58 -4.46
CA GLU A 158 12.15 17.29 -5.13
C GLU A 158 13.36 16.91 -6.00
N ALA A 159 13.93 17.86 -6.74
CA ALA A 159 15.12 17.62 -7.54
C ALA A 159 16.34 17.32 -6.65
N GLN A 160 16.48 18.02 -5.53
CA GLN A 160 17.51 17.77 -4.53
C GLN A 160 17.41 16.35 -3.94
N LEU A 161 16.21 15.91 -3.57
CA LEU A 161 15.98 14.54 -3.09
C LEU A 161 16.29 13.49 -4.17
N ARG A 162 15.81 13.68 -5.41
CA ARG A 162 16.09 12.75 -6.52
C ARG A 162 17.59 12.70 -6.83
N LEU A 163 18.30 13.82 -6.75
CA LEU A 163 19.74 13.88 -6.94
C LEU A 163 20.49 13.15 -5.81
N SER A 164 20.01 13.23 -4.57
CA SER A 164 20.51 12.41 -3.46
C SER A 164 20.40 10.91 -3.77
N TYR A 165 19.25 10.44 -4.27
CA TYR A 165 19.10 9.06 -4.70
C TYR A 165 20.05 8.66 -5.84
N CYS A 166 20.30 9.54 -6.81
CA CYS A 166 21.30 9.30 -7.86
C CYS A 166 22.70 9.08 -7.30
N TYR A 167 23.15 9.91 -6.35
CA TYR A 167 24.45 9.75 -5.68
C TYR A 167 24.53 8.53 -4.77
N MET A 168 23.40 8.08 -4.21
CA MET A 168 23.33 6.87 -3.39
C MET A 168 23.43 5.60 -4.25
N GLN A 169 22.88 5.63 -5.46
CA GLN A 169 22.83 4.47 -6.36
C GLN A 169 23.95 4.46 -7.41
N GLY A 170 24.68 5.56 -7.58
CA GLY A 170 25.67 5.72 -8.64
C GLY A 170 25.03 5.84 -10.03
N LYS A 171 23.79 6.34 -10.09
CA LYS A 171 22.98 6.38 -11.31
C LYS A 171 23.23 7.69 -12.06
N GLY A 172 24.01 7.64 -13.12
CA GLY A 172 24.39 8.81 -13.93
C GLY A 172 25.43 9.72 -13.27
N VAL A 173 25.96 9.33 -12.11
CA VAL A 173 27.02 10.02 -11.34
C VAL A 173 27.81 9.00 -10.53
N GLU A 174 29.04 9.36 -10.16
CA GLU A 174 29.82 8.57 -9.21
C GLU A 174 29.16 8.54 -7.82
N LEU A 175 29.21 7.38 -7.16
CA LEU A 175 28.71 7.20 -5.80
C LEU A 175 29.37 8.19 -4.83
N SER A 176 28.57 8.89 -4.03
CA SER A 176 29.10 9.87 -3.07
C SER A 176 28.19 10.07 -1.87
N GLY A 177 28.56 9.43 -0.75
CA GLY A 177 27.83 9.57 0.52
C GLY A 177 27.72 11.02 1.01
N GLY A 178 28.79 11.82 0.88
CA GLY A 178 28.75 13.23 1.24
C GLY A 178 27.70 14.03 0.44
N LYS A 179 27.53 13.71 -0.85
CA LYS A 179 26.51 14.36 -1.69
C LYS A 179 25.10 13.84 -1.44
N VAL A 180 24.94 12.58 -1.03
CA VAL A 180 23.65 12.03 -0.55
C VAL A 180 23.12 12.88 0.59
N ILE A 181 23.97 13.13 1.60
CA ILE A 181 23.61 13.90 2.79
C ILE A 181 23.41 15.36 2.45
N TYR A 182 24.34 15.98 1.74
CA TYR A 182 24.22 17.40 1.35
C TYR A 182 22.92 17.73 0.63
N TRP A 183 22.52 16.95 -0.38
CA TRP A 183 21.29 17.24 -1.13
C TRP A 183 20.01 16.87 -0.36
N SER A 184 20.04 15.80 0.44
CA SER A 184 18.88 15.45 1.28
C SER A 184 18.67 16.43 2.42
N GLU A 185 19.72 16.97 3.03
CA GLU A 185 19.64 18.04 4.04
C GLU A 185 19.00 19.30 3.46
N LYS A 186 19.47 19.77 2.29
CA LYS A 186 18.84 20.91 1.60
C LYS A 186 17.35 20.70 1.33
N ALA A 187 16.99 19.53 0.81
CA ALA A 187 15.59 19.21 0.53
C ALA A 187 14.74 19.16 1.81
N ALA A 188 15.29 18.59 2.88
CA ALA A 188 14.64 18.45 4.18
C ALA A 188 14.42 19.81 4.87
N GLU A 189 15.40 20.72 4.76
CA GLU A 189 15.32 22.09 5.27
C GLU A 189 14.27 22.94 4.55
N LEU A 190 14.04 22.68 3.25
CA LEU A 190 12.95 23.28 2.47
C LEU A 190 11.58 22.67 2.78
N GLY A 191 11.50 21.71 3.71
CA GLY A 191 10.25 21.12 4.17
C GLY A 191 9.82 19.86 3.42
N ASN A 192 10.62 19.29 2.52
CA ASN A 192 10.22 18.06 1.83
C ASN A 192 10.16 16.87 2.81
N ALA A 193 8.94 16.36 3.06
CA ALA A 193 8.70 15.30 4.05
C ALA A 193 9.40 13.97 3.71
N GLU A 194 9.49 13.61 2.43
CA GLU A 194 10.21 12.40 1.99
C GLU A 194 11.72 12.54 2.27
N ALA A 195 12.30 13.72 2.00
CA ALA A 195 13.70 14.01 2.29
C ALA A 195 14.00 14.03 3.79
N GLN A 196 13.10 14.59 4.60
CA GLN A 196 13.20 14.55 6.06
C GLN A 196 13.20 13.10 6.56
N PHE A 197 12.26 12.28 6.11
CA PHE A 197 12.25 10.86 6.46
C PHE A 197 13.51 10.14 5.98
N PHE A 198 13.93 10.35 4.74
CA PHE A 198 15.12 9.74 4.17
C PHE A 198 16.38 10.06 5.00
N LEU A 199 16.56 11.32 5.38
CA LEU A 199 17.66 11.77 6.22
C LEU A 199 17.58 11.16 7.62
N GLY A 200 16.38 11.04 8.18
CA GLY A 200 16.13 10.31 9.43
C GLY A 200 16.65 8.87 9.36
N ILE A 201 16.38 8.15 8.27
CA ILE A 201 16.88 6.79 8.04
C ILE A 201 18.41 6.75 7.89
N GLN A 202 19.04 7.74 7.24
CA GLN A 202 20.51 7.80 7.16
C GLN A 202 21.14 7.92 8.55
N TYR A 203 20.61 8.79 9.41
CA TYR A 203 21.06 8.92 10.81
C TYR A 203 20.77 7.67 11.64
N ALA A 204 19.63 7.01 11.45
CA ALA A 204 19.28 5.78 12.17
C ALA A 204 20.22 4.61 11.83
N SER A 205 20.58 4.50 10.56
CA SER A 205 21.44 3.42 10.06
C SER A 205 22.94 3.71 10.23
N GLY A 206 23.33 4.97 10.37
CA GLY A 206 24.73 5.38 10.28
C GLY A 206 25.28 5.27 8.85
N ASN A 207 24.40 5.28 7.85
CA ASN A 207 24.80 5.25 6.45
C ASN A 207 25.25 6.65 6.03
N PHE A 208 26.50 6.77 5.59
CA PHE A 208 27.12 8.02 5.13
C PHE A 208 27.26 9.15 6.18
N VAL A 209 26.67 8.99 7.37
CA VAL A 209 26.76 9.89 8.54
C VAL A 209 27.01 9.09 9.81
N ASP A 210 27.49 9.76 10.85
CA ASP A 210 27.55 9.17 12.19
C ASP A 210 26.14 8.82 12.68
N LYS A 211 25.97 7.58 13.14
CA LYS A 211 24.69 7.09 13.66
C LYS A 211 24.22 7.98 14.81
N SER A 212 22.95 8.42 14.76
CA SER A 212 22.33 9.22 15.80
C SER A 212 20.82 9.02 15.83
N ASP A 213 20.35 8.27 16.82
CA ASP A 213 18.92 7.98 16.99
C ASP A 213 18.11 9.24 17.31
N ASP A 214 18.71 10.22 18.02
CA ASP A 214 18.08 11.52 18.30
C ASP A 214 17.88 12.35 17.02
N LYS A 215 18.90 12.42 16.14
CA LYS A 215 18.76 13.12 14.85
C LYS A 215 17.77 12.39 13.93
N ALA A 216 17.77 11.06 13.97
CA ALA A 216 16.81 10.26 13.23
C ALA A 216 15.37 10.57 13.67
N ALA A 217 15.10 10.54 14.97
CA ALA A 217 13.81 10.88 15.54
C ALA A 217 13.40 12.33 15.25
N TYR A 218 14.34 13.28 15.30
CA TYR A 218 14.08 14.69 14.96
C TYR A 218 13.56 14.86 13.53
N TRP A 219 14.25 14.31 12.54
CA TRP A 219 13.84 14.44 11.14
C TRP A 219 12.57 13.65 10.82
N CYS A 220 12.43 12.44 11.37
CA CYS A 220 11.20 11.66 11.25
C CYS A 220 10.01 12.37 11.92
N THR A 221 10.21 13.10 13.03
CA THR A 221 9.15 13.90 13.66
C THR A 221 8.65 14.99 12.73
N LYS A 222 9.54 15.73 12.07
CA LYS A 222 9.14 16.74 11.08
C LYS A 222 8.37 16.15 9.90
N ALA A 223 8.80 15.01 9.38
CA ALA A 223 8.08 14.32 8.30
C ALA A 223 6.70 13.82 8.76
N SER A 224 6.62 13.31 9.98
CA SER A 224 5.40 12.83 10.64
C SER A 224 4.37 13.94 10.89
N GLU A 225 4.81 15.14 11.27
CA GLU A 225 3.95 16.34 11.41
C GLU A 225 3.33 16.77 10.08
N GLN A 226 3.97 16.44 8.95
CA GLN A 226 3.44 16.64 7.60
C GLN A 226 2.56 15.47 7.11
N GLY A 227 2.31 14.47 7.97
CA GLY A 227 1.48 13.31 7.64
C GLY A 227 2.20 12.21 6.86
N TYR A 228 3.54 12.18 6.83
CA TYR A 228 4.29 11.17 6.08
C TYR A 228 4.18 9.77 6.74
N PRO A 229 3.52 8.78 6.11
CA PRO A 229 3.12 7.54 6.80
C PRO A 229 4.29 6.72 7.36
N LYS A 230 5.36 6.56 6.58
CA LYS A 230 6.56 5.81 7.01
C LYS A 230 7.28 6.46 8.18
N ALA A 231 7.16 7.78 8.33
CA ALA A 231 7.73 8.49 9.46
C ALA A 231 6.95 8.20 10.76
N HIS A 232 5.61 8.11 10.69
CA HIS A 232 4.81 7.61 11.80
C HIS A 232 5.26 6.21 12.20
N TYR A 233 5.38 5.31 11.23
CA TYR A 233 5.80 3.93 11.48
C TYR A 233 7.18 3.86 12.16
N TYR A 234 8.17 4.58 11.65
CA TYR A 234 9.51 4.64 12.22
C TYR A 234 9.50 5.18 13.66
N LEU A 235 8.75 6.25 13.94
CA LEU A 235 8.64 6.79 15.30
C LEU A 235 7.96 5.78 16.24
N GLY A 236 6.97 5.03 15.77
CA GLY A 236 6.36 3.92 16.51
C GLY A 236 7.40 2.91 16.96
N LEU A 237 8.32 2.50 16.06
CA LEU A 237 9.44 1.62 16.38
C LEU A 237 10.46 2.28 17.31
N TYR A 238 10.79 3.55 17.10
CA TYR A 238 11.74 4.29 17.94
C TYR A 238 11.32 4.32 19.42
N TYR A 239 10.04 4.62 19.70
CA TYR A 239 9.51 4.61 21.07
C TYR A 239 9.30 3.19 21.63
N LYS A 240 9.38 2.15 20.78
CA LYS A 240 9.26 0.74 21.19
C LYS A 240 10.60 0.08 21.51
N GLU A 241 11.62 0.34 20.69
CA GLU A 241 12.89 -0.40 20.68
C GLU A 241 14.07 0.33 21.31
N SER A 242 14.01 1.66 21.44
CA SER A 242 15.15 2.43 21.96
C SER A 242 15.55 1.97 23.36
N ASP A 243 16.86 1.85 23.56
CA ASP A 243 17.57 1.21 24.68
C ASP A 243 17.14 1.77 26.05
N ARG A 244 15.97 1.35 26.55
CA ARG A 244 15.24 1.79 27.77
C ARG A 244 15.04 3.30 27.98
N SER A 245 15.77 4.20 27.31
CA SER A 245 15.80 5.65 27.60
C SER A 245 14.64 6.42 26.97
N HIS A 246 14.16 6.00 25.80
CA HIS A 246 13.01 6.63 25.11
C HIS A 246 11.83 5.67 24.93
N PHE A 247 11.81 4.56 25.67
CA PHE A 247 10.70 3.62 25.66
C PHE A 247 9.42 4.30 26.16
N ASP A 248 8.40 4.37 25.31
CA ASP A 248 7.10 4.99 25.60
C ASP A 248 6.00 4.26 24.81
N ASN A 249 5.29 3.37 25.49
CA ASN A 249 4.22 2.55 24.87
C ASN A 249 3.08 3.40 24.33
N GLU A 250 2.70 4.49 25.01
CA GLU A 250 1.57 5.32 24.57
C GLU A 250 1.94 6.10 23.30
N LYS A 251 3.15 6.68 23.25
CA LYS A 251 3.64 7.32 22.02
C LYS A 251 3.84 6.31 20.90
N SER A 252 4.40 5.14 21.20
CA SER A 252 4.58 4.08 20.23
C SER A 252 3.26 3.69 19.58
N GLU A 253 2.23 3.41 20.38
CA GLU A 253 0.89 3.09 19.88
C GLU A 253 0.27 4.27 19.10
N MET A 254 0.38 5.50 19.62
CA MET A 254 -0.12 6.69 18.93
C MET A 254 0.47 6.81 17.53
N TYR A 255 1.78 6.62 17.38
CA TYR A 255 2.45 6.69 16.08
C TYR A 255 2.10 5.51 15.18
N PHE A 256 1.98 4.29 15.70
CA PHE A 256 1.49 3.16 14.89
C PHE A 256 0.05 3.35 14.42
N ARG A 257 -0.80 3.97 15.23
CA ARG A 257 -2.20 4.27 14.86
C ARG A 257 -2.24 5.29 13.72
N ARG A 258 -1.46 6.38 13.82
CA ARG A 258 -1.29 7.36 12.74
C ARG A 258 -0.74 6.72 11.46
N ALA A 259 0.24 5.82 11.58
CA ALA A 259 0.81 5.12 10.44
C ALA A 259 -0.24 4.25 9.73
N PHE A 260 -1.02 3.48 10.50
CA PHE A 260 -2.10 2.64 9.98
C PHE A 260 -3.17 3.46 9.26
N GLU A 261 -3.64 4.54 9.89
CA GLU A 261 -4.63 5.46 9.32
C GLU A 261 -4.13 6.17 8.05
N ALA A 262 -2.81 6.40 7.95
CA ALA A 262 -2.16 7.01 6.80
C ALA A 262 -1.75 6.01 5.70
N GLY A 263 -2.12 4.73 5.83
CA GLY A 263 -1.94 3.69 4.81
C GLY A 263 -0.75 2.73 5.00
N GLU A 264 0.00 2.84 6.11
CA GLU A 264 1.05 1.87 6.48
C GLU A 264 0.44 0.73 7.30
N TYR A 265 -0.26 -0.19 6.63
CA TYR A 265 -0.98 -1.28 7.29
C TYR A 265 -0.10 -2.24 8.09
N GLU A 266 1.21 -2.30 7.79
CA GLU A 266 2.19 -3.04 8.59
C GLU A 266 2.24 -2.55 10.05
N ALA A 267 1.74 -1.35 10.35
CA ALA A 267 1.61 -0.84 11.71
C ALA A 267 0.58 -1.61 12.55
N GLN A 268 -0.40 -2.26 11.93
CA GLN A 268 -1.47 -3.01 12.62
C GLN A 268 -0.91 -4.07 13.57
N ARG A 269 0.22 -4.68 13.23
CA ARG A 269 0.90 -5.70 14.05
C ARG A 269 1.40 -5.19 15.40
N TYR A 270 1.45 -3.88 15.58
CA TYR A 270 1.89 -3.22 16.80
C TYR A 270 0.75 -2.52 17.55
N LEU A 271 -0.47 -2.58 17.02
CA LEU A 271 -1.66 -2.06 17.68
C LEU A 271 -2.36 -3.16 18.49
N PRO A 272 -2.99 -2.81 19.63
CA PRO A 272 -3.86 -3.75 20.32
C PRO A 272 -5.02 -4.16 19.39
N HIS A 273 -5.45 -5.41 19.52
CA HIS A 273 -6.63 -5.87 18.78
C HIS A 273 -7.87 -5.04 19.21
N PRO A 274 -8.73 -4.58 18.28
CA PRO A 274 -9.85 -3.68 18.60
C PRO A 274 -10.76 -4.18 19.73
N VAL A 275 -11.04 -5.49 19.75
CA VAL A 275 -11.80 -6.18 20.83
C VAL A 275 -11.24 -5.88 22.24
N LEU A 276 -9.94 -5.67 22.39
CA LEU A 276 -9.34 -5.32 23.68
C LEU A 276 -9.78 -3.92 24.14
N ASP A 277 -9.69 -2.93 23.25
CA ASP A 277 -10.08 -1.55 23.54
C ASP A 277 -11.61 -1.38 23.67
N GLU A 278 -12.40 -2.17 22.94
CA GLU A 278 -13.86 -2.04 22.92
C GLU A 278 -14.58 -2.85 24.02
N HIS A 279 -14.08 -4.04 24.34
CA HIS A 279 -14.83 -5.01 25.16
C HIS A 279 -14.14 -5.46 26.43
N ILE A 280 -12.81 -5.26 26.56
CA ILE A 280 -12.03 -5.67 27.72
C ILE A 280 -11.64 -4.47 28.57
N TYR A 281 -10.76 -3.58 28.08
CA TYR A 281 -10.18 -2.52 28.89
C TYR A 281 -11.20 -1.56 29.53
N PRO A 282 -12.33 -1.19 28.88
CA PRO A 282 -13.33 -0.34 29.50
C PRO A 282 -14.03 -0.96 30.72
N LYS A 283 -13.96 -2.29 30.88
CA LYS A 283 -14.55 -3.03 32.00
C LYS A 283 -13.59 -3.21 33.18
N LEU A 284 -12.35 -2.73 33.06
CA LEU A 284 -11.30 -2.91 34.06
C LEU A 284 -11.00 -1.59 34.76
N ASP A 285 -10.59 -1.66 36.02
CA ASP A 285 -9.96 -0.51 36.68
C ASP A 285 -8.60 -0.18 36.02
N TYR A 286 -8.08 1.01 36.30
CA TYR A 286 -6.86 1.52 35.66
C TYR A 286 -5.65 0.59 35.85
N GLU A 287 -5.43 0.08 37.07
CA GLU A 287 -4.26 -0.77 37.36
C GLU A 287 -4.38 -2.12 36.68
N LYS A 288 -5.58 -2.71 36.68
CA LYS A 288 -5.84 -3.98 36.00
C LYS A 288 -5.80 -3.84 34.48
N ALA A 289 -6.32 -2.74 33.93
CA ALA A 289 -6.22 -2.42 32.50
C ALA A 289 -4.75 -2.28 32.06
N LYS A 290 -3.92 -1.65 32.89
CA LYS A 290 -2.47 -1.52 32.65
C LYS A 290 -1.77 -2.88 32.61
N LEU A 291 -2.06 -3.75 33.58
CA LEU A 291 -1.54 -5.12 33.60
C LEU A 291 -2.03 -5.95 32.40
N ALA A 292 -3.31 -5.83 32.06
CA ALA A 292 -3.91 -6.50 30.90
C ALA A 292 -3.26 -6.07 29.59
N ARG A 293 -3.07 -4.75 29.40
CA ARG A 293 -2.33 -4.21 28.24
C ARG A 293 -0.95 -4.83 28.13
N ALA A 294 -0.17 -4.85 29.22
CA ALA A 294 1.15 -5.45 29.23
C ALA A 294 1.14 -6.94 28.84
N ALA A 295 0.20 -7.73 29.38
CA ALA A 295 0.08 -9.15 29.08
C ALA A 295 -0.31 -9.42 27.61
N PHE A 296 -1.29 -8.67 27.07
CA PHE A 296 -1.71 -8.80 25.68
C PHE A 296 -0.64 -8.31 24.69
N TYR A 297 0.08 -7.23 24.99
CA TYR A 297 1.23 -6.83 24.17
C TYR A 297 2.32 -7.90 24.16
N ALA A 298 2.58 -8.56 25.29
CA ALA A 298 3.57 -9.64 25.35
C ALA A 298 3.14 -10.84 24.49
N LEU A 299 1.85 -11.17 24.47
CA LEU A 299 1.28 -12.18 23.58
C LEU A 299 1.42 -11.79 22.10
N GLN A 300 1.02 -10.57 21.73
CA GLN A 300 1.14 -10.06 20.36
C GLN A 300 2.59 -10.00 19.89
N ALA A 301 3.53 -9.62 20.76
CA ALA A 301 4.96 -9.59 20.44
C ALA A 301 5.51 -10.99 20.15
N GLU A 302 5.11 -12.01 20.92
CA GLU A 302 5.50 -13.41 20.63
C GLU A 302 4.89 -13.89 19.31
N ILE A 303 3.66 -13.49 18.99
CA ILE A 303 3.01 -13.77 17.71
C ILE A 303 3.79 -13.15 16.54
N VAL A 304 4.11 -11.86 16.61
CA VAL A 304 4.89 -11.18 15.56
C VAL A 304 6.24 -11.87 15.37
N LYS A 305 6.90 -12.26 16.46
CA LYS A 305 8.17 -13.01 16.40
C LYS A 305 7.99 -14.36 15.68
N ILE A 306 6.94 -15.11 16.01
CA ILE A 306 6.62 -16.38 15.35
C ILE A 306 6.37 -16.18 13.85
N MET A 307 5.68 -15.10 13.47
CA MET A 307 5.39 -14.75 12.08
C MET A 307 6.67 -14.36 11.32
N ASP A 308 7.51 -13.47 11.89
CA ASP A 308 8.77 -13.02 11.29
C ASP A 308 9.75 -14.19 11.10
N GLU A 309 9.86 -15.08 12.08
CA GLU A 309 10.65 -16.32 12.01
C GLU A 309 10.25 -17.28 10.87
N GLN A 310 9.04 -17.10 10.34
CA GLN A 310 8.45 -17.92 9.28
C GLN A 310 8.30 -17.15 7.97
N LYS A 311 8.53 -15.84 7.98
CA LYS A 311 8.42 -14.96 6.81
C LYS A 311 9.43 -15.37 5.74
N VAL A 312 8.98 -15.38 4.49
CA VAL A 312 9.84 -15.66 3.33
C VAL A 312 10.43 -14.34 2.85
N GLU A 313 11.60 -13.97 3.40
CA GLU A 313 12.24 -12.67 3.13
C GLU A 313 12.86 -12.57 1.73
N SER A 314 13.39 -13.68 1.19
CA SER A 314 13.93 -13.73 -0.18
C SER A 314 13.95 -15.16 -0.70
N GLY A 315 13.22 -15.43 -1.77
CA GLY A 315 13.22 -16.72 -2.45
C GLY A 315 12.22 -16.74 -3.60
N VAL A 316 12.54 -17.45 -4.68
CA VAL A 316 11.56 -17.70 -5.75
C VAL A 316 10.51 -18.66 -5.19
N VAL A 317 9.31 -18.12 -4.93
CA VAL A 317 8.13 -18.94 -4.64
C VAL A 317 7.60 -19.44 -5.98
N TYR A 318 7.81 -20.72 -6.25
CA TYR A 318 7.30 -21.34 -7.46
C TYR A 318 5.83 -21.68 -7.28
N HIS A 319 4.99 -21.08 -8.11
CA HIS A 319 3.57 -21.37 -8.19
C HIS A 319 3.27 -22.17 -9.46
N PHE A 320 2.78 -23.40 -9.30
CA PHE A 320 2.39 -24.26 -10.42
C PHE A 320 0.88 -24.37 -10.45
N THR A 321 0.27 -24.03 -11.58
CA THR A 321 -1.20 -24.01 -11.68
C THR A 321 -1.67 -24.28 -13.11
N ARG A 322 -2.94 -24.68 -13.25
CA ARG A 322 -3.58 -24.95 -14.55
C ARG A 322 -3.95 -23.62 -15.22
N TRP A 323 -3.99 -23.62 -16.55
CA TRP A 323 -4.33 -22.43 -17.34
C TRP A 323 -5.64 -21.78 -16.91
N SER A 324 -6.69 -22.56 -16.62
CA SER A 324 -7.99 -22.03 -16.18
C SER A 324 -7.92 -21.26 -14.85
N ALA A 325 -7.01 -21.64 -13.96
CA ALA A 325 -6.78 -20.95 -12.69
C ALA A 325 -5.91 -19.69 -12.87
N ILE A 326 -4.92 -19.73 -13.78
CA ILE A 326 -4.22 -18.52 -14.22
C ILE A 326 -5.23 -17.55 -14.86
N GLU A 327 -6.07 -18.04 -15.76
CA GLU A 327 -7.09 -17.27 -16.48
C GLU A 327 -8.11 -16.62 -15.54
N SER A 328 -8.50 -17.28 -14.44
CA SER A 328 -9.37 -16.67 -13.43
C SER A 328 -8.68 -15.58 -12.60
N MET A 329 -7.34 -15.62 -12.50
CA MET A 329 -6.53 -14.69 -11.72
C MET A 329 -5.91 -13.56 -12.56
N LEU A 330 -5.93 -13.73 -13.89
CA LEU A 330 -5.59 -12.68 -14.83
C LEU A 330 -6.79 -11.74 -14.99
N PRO A 331 -6.55 -10.44 -15.17
CA PRO A 331 -7.61 -9.52 -15.58
C PRO A 331 -8.25 -10.03 -16.88
N LYS A 332 -9.58 -10.20 -16.88
CA LYS A 332 -10.31 -10.74 -18.04
C LYS A 332 -10.46 -9.66 -19.13
N ASP A 333 -10.28 -10.06 -20.39
CA ASP A 333 -10.63 -9.24 -21.55
C ASP A 333 -12.17 -9.19 -21.68
N LEU A 334 -12.82 -8.17 -21.13
CA LEU A 334 -14.24 -7.91 -21.39
C LEU A 334 -14.37 -6.70 -22.31
N LYS A 335 -15.10 -6.89 -23.41
CA LYS A 335 -15.35 -5.90 -24.46
C LYS A 335 -16.38 -4.83 -24.08
N ASP A 336 -16.91 -4.84 -22.86
CA ASP A 336 -17.89 -3.86 -22.39
C ASP A 336 -17.39 -3.14 -21.14
N ARG A 337 -17.88 -1.91 -20.96
CA ARG A 337 -17.43 -0.79 -20.11
C ARG A 337 -17.24 -1.05 -18.59
N GLU A 338 -17.15 -2.29 -18.14
CA GLU A 338 -16.76 -2.63 -16.78
C GLU A 338 -15.24 -2.83 -16.71
N LYS A 339 -14.57 -1.91 -16.03
CA LYS A 339 -13.12 -1.98 -15.76
C LYS A 339 -12.81 -3.21 -14.88
N PRO A 340 -11.65 -3.86 -15.06
CA PRO A 340 -11.34 -5.15 -14.46
C PRO A 340 -11.28 -5.10 -12.93
N LYS A 341 -11.89 -6.09 -12.28
CA LYS A 341 -11.71 -6.39 -10.86
C LYS A 341 -11.09 -7.78 -10.75
N ASN A 342 -9.93 -7.89 -10.11
CA ASN A 342 -9.38 -9.20 -9.72
C ASN A 342 -10.20 -9.69 -8.53
N VAL A 343 -11.16 -10.58 -8.75
CA VAL A 343 -12.05 -11.08 -7.71
C VAL A 343 -11.40 -12.30 -7.07
N LEU A 344 -10.82 -12.14 -5.88
CA LEU A 344 -10.30 -13.25 -5.08
C LEU A 344 -11.39 -13.75 -4.13
N ARG A 345 -11.63 -15.06 -4.18
CA ARG A 345 -12.53 -15.82 -3.30
C ARG A 345 -12.04 -15.76 -1.87
N LEU A 346 -12.72 -14.95 -1.07
CA LEU A 346 -12.63 -14.94 0.38
C LEU A 346 -13.57 -16.00 0.93
N TYR A 347 -12.99 -16.94 1.65
CA TYR A 347 -13.78 -17.84 2.45
C TYR A 347 -13.97 -17.15 3.80
N HIS A 348 -15.21 -16.80 4.13
CA HIS A 348 -15.55 -16.32 5.47
C HIS A 348 -15.40 -17.48 6.46
N GLU A 349 -14.98 -17.16 7.69
CA GLU A 349 -14.44 -18.10 8.67
C GLU A 349 -15.39 -19.23 9.07
N ASP A 350 -14.91 -20.47 8.89
CA ASP A 350 -15.13 -21.64 9.76
C ASP A 350 -13.95 -22.64 9.66
N TYR A 351 -12.74 -22.14 9.38
CA TYR A 351 -11.59 -22.97 8.98
C TYR A 351 -10.65 -23.36 10.11
N MET A 352 -10.89 -22.88 11.35
CA MET A 352 -10.40 -23.63 12.51
C MET A 352 -10.98 -25.05 12.54
N ASN A 353 -11.99 -25.33 11.69
CA ASN A 353 -12.59 -26.63 11.47
C ASN A 353 -12.43 -27.15 10.04
N ASP A 354 -11.25 -27.01 9.38
CA ASP A 354 -10.86 -28.20 8.61
C ASP A 354 -10.88 -29.36 9.63
N PRO A 355 -11.72 -30.38 9.45
CA PRO A 355 -11.79 -31.49 10.37
C PRO A 355 -10.44 -32.20 10.54
N ASN A 356 -9.38 -31.83 9.81
CA ASN A 356 -8.02 -32.34 9.97
C ASN A 356 -7.04 -31.31 10.58
N GLU A 357 -6.94 -30.06 10.09
CA GLU A 357 -5.95 -29.08 10.58
C GLU A 357 -6.21 -28.59 12.02
N GLY A 358 -7.44 -28.17 12.36
CA GLY A 358 -7.78 -27.77 13.73
C GLY A 358 -7.71 -28.93 14.71
N LYS A 359 -8.11 -30.13 14.26
CA LYS A 359 -8.04 -31.35 15.09
C LYS A 359 -6.60 -31.72 15.42
N SER A 360 -5.63 -31.55 14.53
CA SER A 360 -4.22 -31.85 14.83
C SER A 360 -3.68 -30.93 15.94
N PHE A 361 -3.89 -29.61 15.82
CA PHE A 361 -3.45 -28.67 16.85
C PHE A 361 -4.20 -28.89 18.18
N ILE A 362 -5.51 -29.10 18.14
CA ILE A 362 -6.31 -29.44 19.32
C ILE A 362 -5.85 -30.77 19.94
N ASN A 363 -5.49 -31.78 19.14
CA ASN A 363 -4.99 -33.06 19.64
C ASN A 363 -3.62 -32.93 20.32
N LEU A 364 -2.72 -32.12 19.76
CA LEU A 364 -1.46 -31.77 20.40
C LEU A 364 -1.70 -31.11 21.77
N LEU A 365 -2.64 -30.16 21.85
CA LEU A 365 -3.04 -29.53 23.10
C LEU A 365 -3.73 -30.51 24.05
N ARG A 366 -4.56 -31.44 23.58
CA ARG A 366 -5.20 -32.49 24.42
C ARG A 366 -4.15 -33.34 25.13
N ASN A 367 -3.09 -33.73 24.44
CA ASN A 367 -1.99 -34.48 25.04
C ASN A 367 -1.29 -33.69 26.15
N ARG A 368 -1.20 -32.36 25.99
CA ARG A 368 -0.60 -31.42 26.97
C ARG A 368 -1.58 -30.96 28.06
N SER A 369 -2.89 -31.05 27.83
CA SER A 369 -3.94 -30.51 28.71
C SER A 369 -3.98 -31.17 30.09
N LYS A 370 -3.50 -32.40 30.22
CA LYS A 370 -3.34 -33.09 31.51
C LYS A 370 -2.21 -32.50 32.36
N ILE A 371 -1.36 -31.65 31.77
CA ILE A 371 -0.11 -31.14 32.35
C ILE A 371 -0.17 -29.61 32.54
N SER A 372 -0.89 -28.86 31.70
CA SER A 372 -0.86 -27.38 31.66
C SER A 372 -2.26 -26.75 31.65
N VAL A 373 -2.47 -25.74 32.51
CA VAL A 373 -3.70 -24.93 32.59
C VAL A 373 -3.90 -24.10 31.33
N SER A 374 -2.84 -23.47 30.80
CA SER A 374 -2.84 -22.77 29.50
C SER A 374 -3.27 -23.65 28.34
N SER A 375 -2.88 -24.93 28.31
CA SER A 375 -3.31 -25.86 27.27
C SER A 375 -4.82 -26.11 27.32
N LYS A 376 -5.41 -26.20 28.52
CA LYS A 376 -6.86 -26.33 28.71
C LYS A 376 -7.59 -25.05 28.29
N PHE A 377 -7.12 -23.89 28.75
CA PHE A 377 -7.68 -22.59 28.38
C PHE A 377 -7.66 -22.39 26.86
N MET A 378 -6.56 -22.76 26.20
CA MET A 378 -6.45 -22.66 24.76
C MET A 378 -7.44 -23.59 24.03
N MET A 379 -7.68 -24.81 24.54
CA MET A 379 -8.75 -25.62 23.96
C MET A 379 -10.14 -24.98 24.12
N GLU A 380 -10.42 -24.32 25.25
CA GLU A 380 -11.68 -23.60 25.45
C GLU A 380 -11.82 -22.44 24.46
N VAL A 381 -10.75 -21.66 24.25
CA VAL A 381 -10.70 -20.57 23.28
C VAL A 381 -10.97 -21.07 21.85
N LEU A 382 -10.30 -22.14 21.39
CA LEU A 382 -10.51 -22.68 20.04
C LEU A 382 -11.94 -23.23 19.83
N ASN A 383 -12.62 -23.61 20.91
CA ASN A 383 -13.99 -24.11 20.86
C ASN A 383 -15.05 -22.98 20.77
N LEU A 384 -14.70 -21.70 20.94
CA LEU A 384 -15.65 -20.57 20.91
C LEU A 384 -16.23 -20.24 19.53
N HIS A 385 -15.82 -20.93 18.47
CA HIS A 385 -16.18 -20.65 17.07
C HIS A 385 -17.67 -20.33 16.80
N SER A 386 -18.62 -20.99 17.45
CA SER A 386 -20.06 -20.73 17.27
C SER A 386 -20.58 -19.44 17.92
N GLU A 387 -19.75 -18.76 18.70
CA GLU A 387 -20.12 -17.57 19.49
C GLU A 387 -19.41 -16.28 19.02
N LEU A 388 -18.68 -16.34 17.90
CA LEU A 388 -17.92 -15.22 17.35
C LEU A 388 -18.72 -14.50 16.27
N SER A 389 -18.75 -13.17 16.35
CA SER A 389 -19.27 -12.27 15.31
C SER A 389 -18.21 -11.19 15.04
N THR A 390 -17.79 -11.04 13.80
CA THR A 390 -16.77 -10.04 13.39
C THR A 390 -17.27 -9.18 12.23
N ASP A 391 -16.82 -7.93 12.20
CA ASP A 391 -16.94 -7.03 11.05
C ASP A 391 -15.68 -7.09 10.14
N GLU A 392 -14.82 -8.09 10.35
CA GLU A 392 -13.60 -8.34 9.59
C GLU A 392 -13.63 -9.74 8.98
N ALA A 393 -13.03 -9.89 7.79
CA ALA A 393 -12.81 -11.16 7.12
C ALA A 393 -11.31 -11.40 6.88
N THR A 394 -10.82 -12.57 7.27
CA THR A 394 -9.43 -12.97 7.02
C THR A 394 -9.30 -13.64 5.66
N TYR A 395 -8.59 -13.00 4.73
CA TYR A 395 -8.15 -13.61 3.49
C TYR A 395 -6.97 -14.55 3.73
N ILE A 396 -7.10 -15.80 3.30
CA ILE A 396 -6.04 -16.82 3.40
C ILE A 396 -5.84 -17.51 2.05
N THR A 397 -4.58 -17.68 1.65
CA THR A 397 -4.21 -18.58 0.54
C THR A 397 -2.98 -19.42 0.90
N SER A 398 -2.95 -20.67 0.44
CA SER A 398 -1.85 -21.63 0.70
C SER A 398 -1.31 -22.27 -0.57
N PHE A 399 -0.02 -22.63 -0.56
CA PHE A 399 0.71 -23.21 -1.69
C PHE A 399 1.57 -24.39 -1.23
N THR A 400 1.36 -25.59 -1.77
CA THR A 400 2.11 -26.82 -1.40
C THR A 400 2.97 -27.38 -2.54
N LYS A 401 4.20 -27.83 -2.24
CA LYS A 401 5.17 -28.31 -3.25
C LYS A 401 5.02 -29.79 -3.69
N SER A 402 4.49 -30.70 -2.88
CA SER A 402 4.75 -32.15 -3.10
C SER A 402 3.53 -32.94 -3.58
N ARG A 403 3.73 -33.68 -4.68
CA ARG A 403 2.93 -34.81 -5.23
C ARG A 403 2.05 -34.52 -6.45
N ASP A 404 2.53 -33.88 -7.51
CA ASP A 404 1.94 -33.93 -8.88
C ASP A 404 0.40 -34.04 -8.96
N ARG A 405 -0.28 -33.36 -8.03
CA ARG A 405 -1.73 -33.32 -7.85
C ARG A 405 -2.04 -31.84 -7.80
N LEU A 406 -2.39 -31.39 -8.99
CA LEU A 406 -2.63 -30.02 -9.40
C LEU A 406 -4.04 -29.60 -9.00
N ASP A 407 -4.22 -29.30 -7.72
CA ASP A 407 -5.34 -28.49 -7.29
C ASP A 407 -4.73 -27.29 -6.55
N LEU A 408 -4.65 -26.15 -7.24
CA LEU A 408 -4.98 -24.90 -6.56
C LEU A 408 -6.35 -25.11 -5.93
N TRP A 409 -6.68 -24.41 -4.84
CA TRP A 409 -7.86 -24.67 -4.01
C TRP A 409 -7.66 -25.81 -3.00
N ARG A 410 -6.99 -25.53 -1.87
CA ARG A 410 -7.48 -26.11 -0.60
C ARG A 410 -8.31 -25.06 0.11
N ALA A 411 -9.60 -25.06 -0.24
CA ALA A 411 -10.69 -24.75 0.66
C ALA A 411 -11.42 -26.09 0.90
N TYR A 412 -11.43 -26.61 2.12
CA TYR A 412 -12.22 -27.76 2.52
C TYR A 412 -13.69 -27.33 2.50
N GLY A 413 -14.48 -28.08 1.75
CA GLY A 413 -15.93 -28.02 1.75
C GLY A 413 -16.48 -29.45 1.85
N SER A 414 -17.24 -29.67 2.91
CA SER A 414 -18.22 -30.74 3.19
C SER A 414 -17.99 -32.16 2.65
N ASP A 415 -17.38 -33.00 3.48
CA ASP A 415 -17.81 -34.40 3.67
C ASP A 415 -17.80 -34.85 5.14
N GLY A 416 -17.97 -33.93 6.11
CA GLY A 416 -18.21 -34.39 7.48
C GLY A 416 -18.42 -33.32 8.54
N TYR A 417 -19.56 -32.63 8.47
CA TYR A 417 -20.23 -31.87 9.55
C TYR A 417 -19.52 -30.63 10.14
N GLY A 418 -20.11 -29.43 9.94
CA GLY A 418 -19.78 -28.16 10.60
C GLY A 418 -20.64 -27.01 10.04
N PHE A 419 -21.13 -26.10 10.89
CA PHE A 419 -22.38 -25.32 10.75
C PHE A 419 -22.29 -24.00 9.96
N CYS A 420 -23.46 -23.44 9.63
CA CYS A 420 -23.66 -22.07 9.13
C CYS A 420 -23.32 -21.02 10.20
N LEU A 421 -22.74 -19.89 9.77
CA LEU A 421 -22.79 -18.64 10.52
C LEU A 421 -24.23 -18.16 10.74
N THR A 422 -24.52 -17.74 11.97
CA THR A 422 -25.62 -16.83 12.28
C THR A 422 -25.00 -15.48 12.61
N VAL A 423 -24.90 -14.59 11.61
CA VAL A 423 -24.48 -13.20 11.81
C VAL A 423 -25.63 -12.47 12.52
N SER A 424 -25.44 -11.98 13.75
CA SER A 424 -26.43 -11.12 14.39
C SER A 424 -26.33 -9.71 13.82
N CYS A 425 -27.05 -9.45 12.73
CA CYS A 425 -27.18 -8.09 12.20
C CYS A 425 -28.05 -7.24 13.14
N PRO A 426 -27.69 -5.97 13.40
CA PRO A 426 -28.65 -4.98 13.85
C PRO A 426 -29.82 -4.94 12.85
N GLU A 427 -31.07 -5.01 13.33
CA GLU A 427 -32.28 -5.20 12.51
C GLU A 427 -32.47 -4.22 11.33
N LYS A 428 -31.69 -3.13 11.26
CA LYS A 428 -31.83 -2.09 10.23
C LYS A 428 -31.03 -2.28 8.95
N THR A 429 -30.08 -3.22 8.87
CA THR A 429 -29.20 -3.38 7.67
C THR A 429 -29.46 -4.63 6.83
N GLN A 430 -30.39 -5.51 7.23
CA GLN A 430 -30.68 -6.78 6.54
C GLN A 430 -31.13 -6.68 5.07
N HIS A 431 -31.49 -5.48 4.58
CA HIS A 431 -31.92 -5.28 3.19
C HIS A 431 -30.91 -4.59 2.27
N GLN A 432 -29.78 -4.08 2.80
CA GLN A 432 -28.75 -3.44 1.95
C GLN A 432 -27.72 -4.43 1.39
N TRP A 433 -27.46 -5.55 2.09
CA TRP A 433 -26.44 -6.53 1.70
C TRP A 433 -26.74 -7.28 0.39
N ALA A 434 -28.02 -7.41 0.02
CA ALA A 434 -28.43 -8.03 -1.23
C ALA A 434 -28.55 -7.04 -2.41
N MET A 435 -28.38 -5.73 -2.17
CA MET A 435 -28.75 -4.69 -3.14
C MET A 435 -27.62 -3.75 -3.56
N ASN A 436 -26.44 -3.84 -2.95
CA ASN A 436 -25.27 -3.11 -3.43
C ASN A 436 -24.67 -3.81 -4.66
N LYS A 437 -25.32 -3.60 -5.81
CA LYS A 437 -24.63 -3.60 -7.10
C LYS A 437 -23.38 -2.75 -6.93
N LEU A 438 -22.25 -3.24 -7.45
CA LEU A 438 -20.95 -2.56 -7.46
C LEU A 438 -21.11 -1.09 -7.90
N GLU A 439 -21.31 -0.18 -6.95
CA GLU A 439 -21.13 1.24 -7.22
C GLU A 439 -19.65 1.39 -7.53
N THR A 440 -19.41 1.80 -8.76
CA THR A 440 -18.12 1.98 -9.40
C THR A 440 -17.31 3.04 -8.65
N SER A 441 -16.68 2.68 -7.54
CA SER A 441 -15.62 3.48 -6.94
C SER A 441 -14.36 3.29 -7.78
N MET A 442 -14.17 4.22 -8.72
CA MET A 442 -13.03 4.30 -9.64
C MET A 442 -11.73 4.77 -8.96
N ASP A 443 -11.71 4.94 -7.64
CA ASP A 443 -10.60 5.59 -6.93
C ASP A 443 -9.80 4.69 -5.99
N ARG A 444 -10.09 3.39 -5.90
CA ARG A 444 -9.14 2.49 -5.22
C ARG A 444 -8.02 2.15 -6.19
N GLU A 445 -6.95 2.95 -6.16
CA GLU A 445 -5.65 2.55 -6.67
C GLU A 445 -5.36 1.11 -6.20
N PHE A 446 -4.86 0.27 -7.10
CA PHE A 446 -4.36 -1.04 -6.69
C PHE A 446 -3.27 -0.78 -5.66
N ASP A 447 -3.61 -1.03 -4.40
CA ASP A 447 -2.70 -0.93 -3.28
C ASP A 447 -1.45 -1.75 -3.64
N GLY A 448 -0.36 -1.05 -3.95
CA GLY A 448 0.92 -1.63 -4.38
C GLY A 448 1.62 -2.45 -3.29
N ASN A 449 0.89 -2.78 -2.22
CA ASN A 449 1.35 -3.56 -1.10
C ASN A 449 1.67 -4.99 -1.52
N LYS A 450 2.91 -5.37 -1.22
CA LYS A 450 3.40 -6.71 -1.46
C LYS A 450 2.74 -7.68 -0.48
N HIS A 451 2.23 -8.81 -0.99
CA HIS A 451 1.76 -9.90 -0.13
C HIS A 451 2.94 -10.48 0.67
N SER A 452 2.76 -10.66 1.98
CA SER A 452 3.74 -11.36 2.81
C SER A 452 3.48 -12.87 2.79
N PHE A 453 4.54 -13.65 2.59
CA PHE A 453 4.50 -15.10 2.53
C PHE A 453 5.12 -15.71 3.79
N TYR A 454 4.53 -16.78 4.31
CA TYR A 454 4.93 -17.44 5.55
C TYR A 454 5.06 -18.95 5.35
N ASN A 455 6.16 -19.56 5.80
CA ASN A 455 6.32 -21.02 5.77
C ASN A 455 5.45 -21.67 6.84
N VAL A 456 4.87 -22.84 6.53
CA VAL A 456 4.19 -23.67 7.53
C VAL A 456 5.22 -24.51 8.30
N ILE A 457 5.08 -24.55 9.63
CA ILE A 457 5.86 -25.39 10.53
C ILE A 457 5.16 -26.74 10.70
N TYR A 458 5.88 -27.81 10.37
CA TYR A 458 5.46 -29.19 10.62
C TYR A 458 5.93 -29.66 12.00
N ASP A 459 5.42 -30.81 12.46
CA ASP A 459 5.72 -31.32 13.80
C ASP A 459 7.22 -31.60 14.00
N ASP A 460 7.92 -30.68 14.66
CA ASP A 460 9.34 -30.74 15.00
C ASP A 460 9.63 -30.11 16.38
N ASP A 461 10.88 -30.20 16.84
CA ASP A 461 11.30 -29.61 18.13
C ASP A 461 11.09 -28.09 18.18
N ARG A 462 11.13 -27.41 17.02
CA ARG A 462 10.92 -25.96 16.90
C ARG A 462 9.46 -25.61 17.20
N LYS A 463 8.49 -26.35 16.66
CA LYS A 463 7.06 -26.18 16.95
C LYS A 463 6.78 -26.26 18.44
N ASN A 464 7.35 -27.27 19.12
CA ASN A 464 7.18 -27.46 20.56
C ASN A 464 7.73 -26.28 21.38
N LYS A 465 8.87 -25.73 20.97
CA LYS A 465 9.48 -24.55 21.61
C LYS A 465 8.62 -23.29 21.45
N LEU A 466 8.17 -23.00 20.23
CA LEU A 466 7.33 -21.82 19.95
C LEU A 466 5.97 -21.92 20.67
N LEU A 467 5.36 -23.11 20.67
CA LEU A 467 4.12 -23.34 21.40
C LEU A 467 4.28 -23.16 22.91
N ASN A 468 5.39 -23.63 23.49
CA ASN A 468 5.66 -23.42 24.92
C ASN A 468 5.77 -21.93 25.26
N ASN A 469 6.45 -21.13 24.44
CA ASN A 469 6.53 -19.69 24.66
C ASN A 469 5.16 -19.03 24.59
N LEU A 470 4.34 -19.40 23.60
CA LEU A 470 2.98 -18.88 23.46
C LEU A 470 2.13 -19.21 24.69
N LEU A 471 2.18 -20.47 25.15
CA LEU A 471 1.46 -20.93 26.35
C LEU A 471 1.89 -20.17 27.61
N LEU A 472 3.18 -19.85 27.76
CA LEU A 472 3.67 -19.03 28.87
C LEU A 472 3.07 -17.61 28.85
N LYS A 473 2.90 -17.00 27.67
CA LYS A 473 2.22 -15.69 27.56
C LYS A 473 0.73 -15.78 27.87
N LEU A 474 0.10 -16.92 27.57
CA LEU A 474 -1.28 -17.17 27.94
C LEU A 474 -1.44 -17.38 29.45
N ASP A 475 -0.47 -18.00 30.13
CA ASP A 475 -0.50 -18.17 31.59
C ASP A 475 -0.59 -16.81 32.31
N ASP A 476 0.17 -15.80 31.86
CA ASP A 476 0.09 -14.43 32.40
C ASP A 476 -1.32 -13.84 32.29
N ILE A 477 -2.00 -14.05 31.16
CA ILE A 477 -3.38 -13.60 30.92
C ILE A 477 -4.36 -14.39 31.78
N ILE A 478 -4.21 -15.71 31.86
CA ILE A 478 -5.08 -16.58 32.65
C ILE A 478 -4.99 -16.21 34.13
N ASP A 479 -3.79 -16.03 34.66
CA ASP A 479 -3.59 -15.65 36.06
C ASP A 479 -4.22 -14.30 36.40
N LEU A 480 -4.23 -13.37 35.45
CA LEU A 480 -4.84 -12.06 35.61
C LEU A 480 -6.39 -12.11 35.61
N PHE A 481 -6.99 -13.02 34.83
CA PHE A 481 -8.45 -13.06 34.59
C PHE A 481 -9.18 -14.29 35.15
N LYS A 482 -8.49 -15.26 35.76
CA LYS A 482 -9.08 -16.53 36.22
C LYS A 482 -10.25 -16.39 37.20
N ASN A 483 -10.36 -15.25 37.88
CA ASN A 483 -11.42 -14.96 38.84
C ASN A 483 -12.48 -13.97 38.30
N ASP A 484 -12.31 -13.46 37.07
CA ASP A 484 -13.16 -12.42 36.47
C ASP A 484 -14.13 -13.04 35.47
N PHE A 485 -15.08 -13.83 35.97
CA PHE A 485 -16.00 -14.60 35.14
C PHE A 485 -16.80 -13.74 34.15
N ASP A 486 -17.08 -12.47 34.50
CA ASP A 486 -17.84 -11.52 33.66
C ASP A 486 -17.07 -11.08 32.40
N VAL A 487 -15.74 -11.10 32.43
CA VAL A 487 -14.88 -10.65 31.32
C VAL A 487 -14.15 -11.84 30.68
N LEU A 488 -14.06 -12.98 31.36
CA LEU A 488 -13.32 -14.16 30.91
C LEU A 488 -13.75 -14.66 29.52
N ASN A 489 -15.04 -14.58 29.18
CA ASN A 489 -15.49 -14.95 27.84
C ASN A 489 -14.94 -13.99 26.77
N GLU A 490 -14.96 -12.68 27.03
CA GLU A 490 -14.41 -11.67 26.13
C GLU A 490 -12.88 -11.78 26.02
N VAL A 491 -12.19 -12.13 27.11
CA VAL A 491 -10.75 -12.45 27.11
C VAL A 491 -10.47 -13.63 26.18
N ARG A 492 -11.27 -14.71 26.28
CA ARG A 492 -11.10 -15.87 25.40
C ARG A 492 -11.33 -15.51 23.92
N LYS A 493 -12.36 -14.72 23.60
CA LYS A 493 -12.61 -14.21 22.23
C LYS A 493 -11.44 -13.36 21.73
N ALA A 494 -10.94 -12.45 22.55
CA ALA A 494 -9.78 -11.64 22.17
C ALA A 494 -8.53 -12.49 21.90
N VAL A 495 -8.25 -13.48 22.76
CA VAL A 495 -7.15 -14.43 22.54
C VAL A 495 -7.33 -15.16 21.22
N PHE A 496 -8.54 -15.63 20.89
CA PHE A 496 -8.84 -16.28 19.61
C PHE A 496 -8.42 -15.40 18.42
N TYR A 497 -8.88 -14.16 18.38
CA TYR A 497 -8.59 -13.24 17.27
C TYR A 497 -7.11 -12.87 17.16
N ILE A 498 -6.41 -12.81 18.28
CA ILE A 498 -4.98 -12.45 18.34
C ILE A 498 -4.12 -13.61 17.82
N ILE A 499 -4.36 -14.84 18.28
CA ILE A 499 -3.49 -15.98 17.94
C ILE A 499 -3.84 -16.65 16.61
N GLY A 500 -5.03 -16.39 16.06
CA GLY A 500 -5.62 -17.19 14.97
C GLY A 500 -4.64 -17.43 13.83
N GLU A 501 -4.05 -16.36 13.29
CA GLU A 501 -3.07 -16.40 12.19
C GLU A 501 -1.85 -17.28 12.49
N VAL A 502 -1.34 -17.24 13.73
CA VAL A 502 -0.18 -18.05 14.15
C VAL A 502 -0.55 -19.52 14.31
N VAL A 503 -1.74 -19.82 14.83
CA VAL A 503 -2.23 -21.20 14.90
C VAL A 503 -2.28 -21.83 13.51
N TYR A 504 -2.66 -21.05 12.49
CA TYR A 504 -2.65 -21.50 11.09
C TYR A 504 -1.27 -21.76 10.51
N LEU A 505 -0.18 -21.40 11.17
CA LEU A 505 1.16 -21.73 10.69
C LEU A 505 1.66 -23.09 11.18
N PHE A 506 0.92 -23.78 12.05
CA PHE A 506 1.31 -25.08 12.59
C PHE A 506 0.53 -26.24 11.97
N LYS A 507 1.23 -27.29 11.54
CA LYS A 507 0.64 -28.50 10.94
C LYS A 507 1.21 -29.81 11.53
N ASP A 508 0.51 -30.91 11.30
CA ASP A 508 0.90 -32.26 11.71
C ASP A 508 2.04 -32.83 10.86
N GLU A 509 2.83 -33.75 11.43
CA GLU A 509 3.89 -34.50 10.75
C GLU A 509 3.35 -35.36 9.61
N GLN A 510 2.07 -35.78 9.66
CA GLN A 510 1.42 -36.58 8.62
C GLN A 510 1.52 -35.94 7.21
N TYR A 511 1.74 -34.62 7.14
CA TYR A 511 1.88 -33.85 5.90
C TYR A 511 3.30 -33.30 5.66
N SER A 512 4.29 -33.69 6.47
CA SER A 512 5.68 -33.19 6.46
C SER A 512 6.44 -33.35 5.14
N SER A 513 5.96 -34.18 4.21
CA SER A 513 6.54 -34.28 2.87
C SER A 513 6.23 -33.07 1.97
N GLU A 514 5.22 -32.26 2.32
CA GLU A 514 4.81 -31.06 1.59
C GLU A 514 5.59 -29.84 2.11
N ARG A 515 6.11 -29.00 1.21
CA ARG A 515 6.60 -27.65 1.60
C ARG A 515 5.45 -26.69 1.34
N GLU A 516 4.88 -26.10 2.40
CA GLU A 516 3.72 -25.22 2.32
C GLU A 516 4.08 -23.76 2.67
N VAL A 517 3.54 -22.82 1.89
CA VAL A 517 3.63 -21.37 2.13
C VAL A 517 2.22 -20.79 2.19
N ARG A 518 1.95 -19.89 3.15
CA ARG A 518 0.66 -19.21 3.35
C ARG A 518 0.80 -17.69 3.20
N VAL A 519 -0.30 -17.04 2.83
CA VAL A 519 -0.47 -15.57 2.84
C VAL A 519 -1.71 -15.25 3.67
N PHE A 520 -1.61 -14.21 4.49
CA PHE A 520 -2.70 -13.68 5.30
C PHE A 520 -2.95 -12.22 4.95
N ARG A 521 -4.21 -11.81 4.87
CA ARG A 521 -4.61 -10.40 4.82
C ARG A 521 -5.96 -10.23 5.53
N ARG A 522 -6.00 -9.43 6.59
CA ARG A 522 -7.28 -9.00 7.17
C ARG A 522 -7.87 -7.90 6.31
N LEU A 523 -9.17 -8.02 6.03
CA LEU A 523 -9.93 -7.06 5.27
C LEU A 523 -11.19 -6.71 6.07
N SER A 524 -11.55 -5.44 6.08
CA SER A 524 -12.84 -5.03 6.65
C SER A 524 -14.00 -5.56 5.79
N ILE A 525 -15.15 -5.84 6.39
CA ILE A 525 -16.29 -6.47 5.69
C ILE A 525 -16.83 -5.60 4.53
N ASP A 526 -16.64 -4.28 4.58
CA ASP A 526 -17.00 -3.36 3.48
C ASP A 526 -16.04 -3.47 2.27
N GLN A 527 -14.88 -4.10 2.47
CA GLN A 527 -13.90 -4.37 1.42
C GLN A 527 -14.15 -5.71 0.71
N VAL A 528 -15.21 -6.43 1.10
CA VAL A 528 -15.53 -7.76 0.60
C VAL A 528 -16.98 -7.81 0.10
N SER A 529 -17.29 -8.67 -0.87
CA SER A 529 -18.59 -8.76 -1.55
C SER A 529 -19.08 -10.20 -1.63
N LEU A 530 -20.40 -10.43 -1.58
CA LEU A 530 -20.99 -11.77 -1.69
C LEU A 530 -20.96 -12.32 -3.13
N ASP A 531 -20.81 -13.64 -3.27
CA ASP A 531 -21.16 -14.33 -4.52
C ASP A 531 -22.66 -14.43 -4.68
N GLU A 532 -23.22 -13.78 -5.71
CA GLU A 532 -24.62 -14.00 -6.09
C GLU A 532 -24.85 -15.42 -6.68
N THR A 533 -23.78 -16.13 -7.08
CA THR A 533 -23.86 -17.46 -7.68
C THR A 533 -23.63 -18.62 -6.70
N GLU A 534 -23.09 -18.35 -5.51
CA GLU A 534 -22.81 -19.36 -4.47
C GLU A 534 -23.07 -18.79 -3.06
N PHE A 535 -24.19 -19.19 -2.44
CA PHE A 535 -24.59 -18.73 -1.11
C PHE A 535 -23.46 -18.95 -0.07
N GLY A 536 -23.04 -17.90 0.63
CA GLY A 536 -22.06 -17.96 1.73
C GLY A 536 -20.59 -17.76 1.35
N LYS A 537 -20.26 -17.42 0.10
CA LYS A 537 -18.88 -17.09 -0.31
C LYS A 537 -18.69 -15.58 -0.45
N LEU A 538 -17.56 -15.08 0.06
CA LEU A 538 -17.17 -13.68 -0.05
C LEU A 538 -16.06 -13.52 -1.10
N TYR A 539 -15.85 -12.30 -1.57
CA TYR A 539 -14.81 -11.93 -2.52
C TYR A 539 -14.21 -10.59 -2.20
N ALA A 540 -12.89 -10.45 -2.33
CA ALA A 540 -12.20 -9.18 -2.26
C ALA A 540 -11.55 -8.85 -3.59
N ILE A 541 -11.43 -7.55 -3.85
CA ILE A 541 -10.61 -7.04 -4.94
C ILE A 541 -9.23 -6.74 -4.35
N THR A 542 -8.23 -7.56 -4.67
CA THR A 542 -6.86 -7.31 -4.20
C THR A 542 -5.88 -7.28 -5.36
N ALA A 543 -4.66 -6.79 -5.09
CA ALA A 543 -3.55 -6.96 -6.00
C ALA A 543 -3.35 -8.46 -6.31
N PRO A 544 -3.13 -8.84 -7.58
CA PRO A 544 -2.94 -10.22 -7.99
C PRO A 544 -1.67 -10.81 -7.35
N ILE A 545 -1.82 -11.94 -6.64
CA ILE A 545 -0.72 -12.58 -5.89
C ILE A 545 0.45 -12.99 -6.78
N LEU A 546 0.17 -13.29 -8.06
CA LEU A 546 1.18 -13.69 -9.06
C LEU A 546 2.11 -12.54 -9.48
N PHE A 547 1.78 -11.29 -9.16
CA PHE A 547 2.53 -10.10 -9.59
C PHE A 547 3.07 -9.28 -8.41
N ASN A 548 3.58 -9.98 -7.41
CA ASN A 548 4.02 -9.42 -6.13
C ASN A 548 5.39 -8.69 -6.17
N GLY A 549 5.89 -8.32 -7.36
CA GLY A 549 7.14 -7.59 -7.51
C GLY A 549 7.66 -7.45 -8.94
N VAL A 550 8.62 -6.54 -9.12
CA VAL A 550 9.22 -6.16 -10.42
C VAL A 550 9.97 -7.31 -11.12
N ALA A 551 10.29 -8.38 -10.40
CA ALA A 551 11.01 -9.56 -10.90
C ALA A 551 10.14 -10.82 -11.02
N SER A 552 8.80 -10.68 -11.05
CA SER A 552 7.89 -11.82 -11.18
C SER A 552 8.08 -12.52 -12.54
N GLU A 553 8.16 -13.85 -12.54
CA GLU A 553 8.36 -14.67 -13.74
C GLU A 553 7.23 -15.70 -13.89
N ILE A 554 6.54 -15.68 -15.03
CA ILE A 554 5.58 -16.73 -15.44
C ILE A 554 6.33 -17.74 -16.31
N MET A 555 6.41 -18.98 -15.85
CA MET A 555 7.04 -20.07 -16.60
C MET A 555 5.98 -20.96 -17.28
N ILE A 556 5.96 -21.00 -18.61
CA ILE A 556 5.04 -21.84 -19.39
C ILE A 556 5.56 -23.29 -19.38
N GLY A 557 4.76 -24.20 -18.83
CA GLY A 557 5.09 -25.61 -18.67
C GLY A 557 5.31 -26.35 -20.01
N PRO A 558 6.06 -27.48 -20.00
CA PRO A 558 6.47 -28.16 -21.22
C PRO A 558 5.31 -28.79 -22.00
N LYS A 559 4.18 -29.11 -21.35
CA LYS A 559 2.99 -29.76 -21.94
C LYS A 559 1.93 -28.79 -22.48
N VAL A 560 2.14 -27.46 -22.37
CA VAL A 560 1.17 -26.48 -22.86
C VAL A 560 1.14 -26.46 -24.40
N PRO A 561 -0.02 -26.69 -25.05
CA PRO A 561 -0.13 -26.61 -26.50
C PRO A 561 -0.02 -25.14 -26.96
N ASN A 562 0.56 -24.92 -28.14
CA ASN A 562 0.70 -23.58 -28.74
C ASN A 562 1.38 -22.56 -27.81
N LYS A 563 2.47 -22.94 -27.13
CA LYS A 563 3.19 -22.13 -26.13
C LYS A 563 3.44 -20.68 -26.55
N ARG A 564 3.75 -20.46 -27.84
CA ARG A 564 3.99 -19.12 -28.39
C ARG A 564 2.75 -18.23 -28.39
N VAL A 565 1.58 -18.81 -28.69
CA VAL A 565 0.29 -18.09 -28.65
C VAL A 565 -0.07 -17.72 -27.21
N VAL A 566 0.14 -18.67 -26.28
CA VAL A 566 -0.05 -18.46 -24.84
C VAL A 566 0.86 -17.35 -24.33
N GLU A 567 2.15 -17.37 -24.68
CA GLU A 567 3.11 -16.33 -24.33
C GLU A 567 2.67 -14.94 -24.81
N LEU A 568 2.32 -14.80 -26.10
CA LEU A 568 1.92 -13.52 -26.67
C LEU A 568 0.62 -12.99 -26.04
N SER A 569 -0.34 -13.87 -25.78
CA SER A 569 -1.59 -13.52 -25.09
C SER A 569 -1.34 -13.05 -23.65
N LEU A 570 -0.44 -13.72 -22.91
CA LEU A 570 -0.06 -13.31 -21.56
C LEU A 570 0.62 -11.95 -21.56
N ARG A 571 1.63 -11.73 -22.40
CA ARG A 571 2.36 -10.46 -22.47
C ARG A 571 1.43 -9.29 -22.78
N LYS A 572 0.52 -9.46 -23.75
CA LYS A 572 -0.46 -8.43 -24.11
C LYS A 572 -1.35 -8.05 -22.92
N ARG A 573 -1.88 -9.03 -22.19
CA ARG A 573 -2.72 -8.78 -21.01
C ARG A 573 -1.92 -8.14 -19.87
N LEU A 574 -0.72 -8.62 -19.58
CA LEU A 574 0.17 -8.01 -18.58
C LEU A 574 0.43 -6.53 -18.88
N GLN A 575 0.72 -6.20 -20.15
CA GLN A 575 0.94 -4.83 -20.59
C GLN A 575 -0.30 -3.95 -20.40
N LEU A 576 -1.48 -4.43 -20.78
CA LEU A 576 -2.75 -3.69 -20.63
C LEU A 576 -3.10 -3.37 -19.17
N HIS A 577 -2.56 -4.15 -18.22
CA HIS A 577 -2.85 -4.01 -16.79
C HIS A 577 -1.66 -3.51 -15.96
N GLY A 578 -0.66 -2.89 -16.59
CA GLY A 578 0.45 -2.23 -15.88
C GLY A 578 1.53 -3.17 -15.34
N PHE A 579 1.51 -4.46 -15.72
CA PHE A 579 2.51 -5.47 -15.31
C PHE A 579 3.56 -5.73 -16.39
N SER A 580 3.92 -4.72 -17.18
CA SER A 580 4.82 -4.82 -18.34
C SER A 580 6.22 -5.35 -18.02
N ASN A 581 6.68 -5.23 -16.78
CA ASN A 581 7.98 -5.71 -16.31
C ASN A 581 8.01 -7.21 -15.95
N THR A 582 6.87 -7.90 -15.95
CA THR A 582 6.80 -9.34 -15.63
C THR A 582 7.43 -10.17 -16.75
N MET A 583 8.35 -11.07 -16.40
CA MET A 583 8.97 -11.98 -17.36
C MET A 583 8.03 -13.15 -17.69
N VAL A 584 7.93 -13.53 -18.96
CA VAL A 584 7.25 -14.77 -19.39
C VAL A 584 8.28 -15.64 -20.09
N THR A 585 8.53 -16.83 -19.58
CA THR A 585 9.57 -17.75 -20.06
C THR A 585 9.01 -19.15 -20.29
N TYR A 586 9.83 -20.04 -20.85
CA TYR A 586 9.50 -21.45 -21.04
C TYR A 586 10.25 -22.29 -20.02
N SER A 587 9.56 -23.27 -19.42
CA SER A 587 10.23 -24.26 -18.57
C SER A 587 11.27 -25.03 -19.37
N LYS A 588 12.51 -25.03 -18.88
CA LYS A 588 13.61 -25.89 -19.34
C LYS A 588 13.64 -27.24 -18.61
N VAL A 589 12.83 -27.39 -17.56
CA VAL A 589 12.73 -28.63 -16.80
C VAL A 589 11.77 -29.58 -17.52
N GLU A 590 12.29 -30.72 -17.97
CA GLU A 590 11.45 -31.87 -18.31
C GLU A 590 10.78 -32.36 -17.03
N TYR A 591 9.49 -32.09 -16.91
CA TYR A 591 8.70 -32.64 -15.81
C TYR A 591 8.70 -34.16 -15.87
N ARG A 592 8.84 -34.82 -14.70
CA ARG A 592 8.55 -36.25 -14.56
C ARG A 592 7.06 -36.53 -14.74
#